data_AF-A0AAW0GQ55-F1
#
_entry.id   AF-A0AAW0GQ55-F1
#
_cell.length_a   1.000
_cell.length_b   1.000
_cell.length_c   1.000
_cell.angle_alpha   90.00
_cell.angle_beta   90.00
_cell.angle_gamma   90.00
#
_symmetry.space_group_name_H-M   'P 1'
#
loop_
_entity.id
_entity.type
_entity.pdbx_description
1 polymer ?
#
loop_
_entity_poly.entity_id
_entity_poly.type
_entity_poly.pdbx_seq_one_letter_code
_entity_poly.pdbx_strand_id
1 'polypeptide(L)'
;MPIFDEVSPSAMAVFQEDVLDHSRTHLPRIGDEEILVRVEAMVEDPSDWRKVETVTQEFSHATRGVDFSGTVVKLGGPAACGVSVGDHVVGFVRSQSIRQHTHVDNKTEEKFIRLDAELAWVVPRGTLSHEDAAQARLGRYRYIFGV
;
A
#
# COMPACT_ATOMS: atom_id res chain seq x y z
N MET A 1 8.79 51.85 -8.94
CA MET A 1 8.98 51.01 -7.74
C MET A 1 7.65 50.89 -7.03
N PRO A 2 7.01 49.72 -7.13
CA PRO A 2 6.53 48.98 -5.96
C PRO A 2 6.90 47.47 -6.06
N ILE A 3 7.44 46.86 -5.00
CA ILE A 3 6.79 45.97 -4.01
C ILE A 3 6.12 44.74 -4.66
N PHE A 4 6.79 43.58 -4.60
CA PHE A 4 6.18 42.27 -4.78
C PHE A 4 6.09 41.59 -3.43
N ASP A 5 4.86 41.27 -3.05
CA ASP A 5 4.51 40.44 -1.89
C ASP A 5 5.02 39.00 -2.05
N GLU A 6 5.35 38.44 -0.90
CA GLU A 6 5.80 37.10 -0.60
C GLU A 6 4.77 36.04 -1.04
N VAL A 7 5.17 35.12 -1.93
CA VAL A 7 4.39 33.92 -2.26
C VAL A 7 5.09 32.69 -1.67
N SER A 8 4.41 32.10 -0.69
CA SER A 8 4.72 30.84 -0.01
C SER A 8 4.94 29.67 -0.98
N PRO A 9 6.00 28.84 -0.84
CA PRO A 9 6.22 27.71 -1.72
C PRO A 9 5.47 26.46 -1.20
N SER A 10 4.24 26.27 -1.67
CA SER A 10 3.65 24.94 -1.75
C SER A 10 4.33 24.19 -2.88
N ALA A 11 5.28 23.32 -2.53
CA ALA A 11 6.03 22.50 -3.47
C ALA A 11 5.09 21.53 -4.20
N MET A 12 4.74 21.90 -5.45
CA MET A 12 4.23 20.99 -6.45
C MET A 12 5.28 19.90 -6.73
N ALA A 13 4.95 18.66 -6.39
CA ALA A 13 5.68 17.51 -6.90
C ALA A 13 5.36 17.33 -8.39
N VAL A 14 6.41 17.23 -9.18
CA VAL A 14 6.44 17.04 -10.63
C VAL A 14 5.64 15.80 -11.01
N PHE A 15 4.62 15.99 -11.86
CA PHE A 15 3.92 14.89 -12.54
C PHE A 15 4.84 14.33 -13.61
N GLN A 16 5.29 13.09 -13.43
CA GLN A 16 5.82 12.31 -14.54
C GLN A 16 4.61 11.71 -15.28
N GLU A 17 4.40 12.15 -16.52
CA GLU A 17 3.31 11.71 -17.38
C GLU A 17 3.47 10.22 -17.72
N ASP A 18 2.79 9.35 -16.97
CA ASP A 18 2.47 8.03 -17.46
C ASP A 18 1.34 8.15 -18.50
N VAL A 19 1.64 7.63 -19.69
CA VAL A 19 0.80 7.59 -20.89
C VAL A 19 -0.66 7.25 -20.53
N LEU A 20 -1.54 8.22 -20.74
CA LEU A 20 -3.00 8.10 -20.59
C LEU A 20 -3.57 7.13 -21.62
N ASP A 21 -3.59 5.84 -21.31
CA ASP A 21 -4.45 4.87 -21.97
C ASP A 21 -5.91 5.11 -21.56
N HIS A 22 -6.70 5.68 -22.47
CA HIS A 22 -8.11 6.03 -22.28
C HIS A 22 -9.07 4.82 -22.38
N SER A 23 -8.57 3.58 -22.26
CA SER A 23 -9.41 2.37 -22.26
C SER A 23 -9.96 2.04 -20.86
N ARG A 24 -11.04 2.72 -20.45
CA ARG A 24 -12.10 2.26 -19.52
C ARG A 24 -11.73 1.46 -18.25
N THR A 25 -10.54 1.64 -17.69
CA THR A 25 -10.16 1.01 -16.42
C THR A 25 -9.46 2.05 -15.56
N HIS A 26 -10.17 2.62 -14.57
CA HIS A 26 -9.63 3.64 -13.63
C HIS A 26 -8.65 3.05 -12.60
N LEU A 27 -8.53 1.73 -12.59
CA LEU A 27 -7.64 0.98 -11.72
C LEU A 27 -6.28 0.79 -12.39
N PRO A 28 -5.19 0.78 -11.60
CA PRO A 28 -3.84 0.66 -12.14
C PRO A 28 -3.67 -0.65 -12.90
N ARG A 29 -2.77 -0.61 -13.89
CA ARG A 29 -2.21 -1.83 -14.47
C ARG A 29 -1.33 -2.48 -13.39
N ILE A 30 -1.42 -3.80 -13.28
CA ILE A 30 -0.66 -4.62 -12.34
C ILE A 30 0.02 -5.73 -13.13
N GLY A 31 1.22 -6.16 -12.72
CA GLY A 31 1.97 -7.25 -13.33
C GLY A 31 1.37 -8.62 -12.99
N ASP A 32 1.79 -9.66 -13.71
CA ASP A 32 1.17 -11.00 -13.65
C ASP A 32 1.21 -11.67 -12.26
N GLU A 33 2.19 -11.31 -11.42
CA GLU A 33 2.38 -11.82 -10.07
C GLU A 33 1.76 -10.92 -8.99
N GLU A 34 1.26 -9.74 -9.39
CA GLU A 34 0.66 -8.76 -8.50
C GLU A 34 -0.84 -8.97 -8.36
N ILE A 35 -1.35 -8.51 -7.22
CA ILE A 35 -2.78 -8.37 -6.95
C ILE A 35 -3.10 -6.89 -6.67
N LEU A 36 -4.35 -6.51 -6.91
CA LEU A 36 -4.90 -5.23 -6.49
C LEU A 36 -5.91 -5.46 -5.37
N VAL A 37 -5.68 -4.80 -4.26
CA VAL A 37 -6.53 -4.88 -3.05
C VAL A 37 -7.21 -3.54 -2.83
N ARG A 38 -8.54 -3.53 -2.71
CA ARG A 38 -9.27 -2.37 -2.17
C ARG A 38 -9.08 -2.36 -0.66
N VAL A 39 -8.53 -1.27 -0.15
CA VAL A 39 -8.16 -1.13 1.25
C VAL A 39 -9.38 -0.75 2.09
N GLU A 40 -9.58 -1.49 3.18
CA GLU A 40 -10.67 -1.25 4.15
C GLU A 40 -10.12 -0.76 5.49
N ALA A 41 -8.91 -1.19 5.88
CA ALA A 41 -8.24 -0.75 7.09
C ALA A 41 -6.72 -0.61 6.89
N MET A 42 -6.10 0.38 7.54
CA MET A 42 -4.65 0.61 7.55
C MET A 42 -4.19 0.98 8.96
N VAL A 43 -3.00 0.50 9.34
CA VAL A 43 -2.37 0.79 10.63
C VAL A 43 -0.90 1.10 10.40
N GLU A 44 -0.50 2.29 10.83
CA GLU A 44 0.91 2.71 10.91
C GLU A 44 1.48 2.35 12.28
N ASP A 45 2.78 2.02 12.35
CA ASP A 45 3.43 1.79 13.64
C ASP A 45 3.82 3.13 14.28
N PRO A 46 3.55 3.35 15.58
CA PRO A 46 4.10 4.49 16.30
C PRO A 46 5.64 4.59 16.25
N SER A 47 6.34 3.50 15.95
CA SER A 47 7.80 3.50 15.76
C SER A 47 8.23 4.11 14.42
N ASP A 48 7.32 4.21 13.45
CA ASP A 48 7.62 4.71 12.11
C ASP A 48 7.84 6.24 12.10
N TRP A 49 7.20 6.98 13.01
CA TRP A 49 7.36 8.43 13.14
C TRP A 49 8.54 8.85 14.02
N ARG A 50 9.05 7.96 14.88
CA ARG A 50 10.22 8.29 15.72
C ARG A 50 11.45 8.42 14.81
N LYS A 51 11.91 9.66 14.63
CA LYS A 51 13.28 9.94 14.18
C LYS A 51 14.22 9.19 15.11
N VAL A 52 14.80 8.12 14.60
CA VAL A 52 15.80 7.32 15.30
C VAL A 52 17.08 8.14 15.32
N GLU A 53 17.25 8.98 16.33
CA GLU A 53 18.51 9.67 16.60
C GLU A 53 19.54 8.76 17.31
N THR A 54 19.23 7.51 17.64
CA THR A 54 20.11 6.73 18.55
C THR A 54 20.17 5.21 18.36
N VAL A 55 19.43 4.58 17.44
CA VAL A 55 19.45 3.10 17.33
C VAL A 55 20.02 2.67 15.99
N THR A 56 21.24 2.13 16.05
CA THR A 56 21.94 1.29 15.07
C THR A 56 21.32 1.22 13.66
N GLN A 57 21.99 1.88 12.71
CA GLN A 57 21.62 2.06 11.30
C GLN A 57 21.25 0.76 10.53
N GLU A 58 21.56 -0.42 11.05
CA GLU A 58 21.42 -1.68 10.30
C GLU A 58 20.02 -2.31 10.38
N PHE A 59 19.20 -1.99 11.39
CA PHE A 59 17.84 -2.55 11.55
C PHE A 59 16.72 -1.49 11.49
N SER A 60 17.05 -0.21 11.65
CA SER A 60 16.07 0.88 11.80
C SER A 60 15.42 1.34 10.49
N HIS A 61 16.04 1.10 9.33
CA HIS A 61 15.56 1.64 8.05
C HIS A 61 14.68 0.65 7.27
N ALA A 62 14.73 -0.64 7.62
CA ALA A 62 14.18 -1.71 6.78
C ALA A 62 12.66 -1.94 6.95
N THR A 63 12.07 -1.52 8.07
CA THR A 63 10.74 -2.00 8.50
C THR A 63 9.68 -0.91 8.63
N ARG A 64 9.96 0.32 8.19
CA ARG A 64 8.93 1.37 8.21
C ARG A 64 7.88 1.13 7.16
N GLY A 65 6.60 1.09 7.53
CA GLY A 65 5.54 0.80 6.57
C GLY A 65 4.16 0.69 7.19
N VAL A 66 3.19 0.46 6.31
CA VAL A 66 1.78 0.37 6.67
C VAL A 66 1.34 -1.08 6.59
N ASP A 67 0.80 -1.59 7.68
CA ASP A 67 0.02 -2.82 7.68
C ASP A 67 -1.40 -2.49 7.20
N PHE A 68 -1.95 -3.29 6.30
CA PHE A 68 -3.29 -3.05 5.77
C PHE A 68 -4.11 -4.33 5.72
N SER A 69 -5.43 -4.15 5.68
CA SER A 69 -6.38 -5.20 5.34
C SER A 69 -7.38 -4.70 4.31
N GLY A 70 -7.82 -5.60 3.44
CA GLY A 70 -8.75 -5.25 2.39
C GLY A 70 -9.26 -6.45 1.61
N THR A 71 -9.93 -6.16 0.50
CA THR A 71 -10.50 -7.18 -0.40
C THR A 71 -9.80 -7.17 -1.74
N VAL A 72 -9.42 -8.35 -2.24
CA VAL A 72 -8.81 -8.48 -3.56
C VAL A 72 -9.84 -8.16 -4.64
N VAL A 73 -9.55 -7.18 -5.49
CA VAL A 73 -10.46 -6.74 -6.57
C VAL A 73 -9.94 -7.13 -7.96
N LYS A 74 -8.66 -7.44 -8.09
CA LYS A 74 -8.04 -7.84 -9.37
C LYS A 74 -6.81 -8.71 -9.13
N LEU A 75 -6.61 -9.70 -9.99
CA LEU A 75 -5.38 -10.47 -10.11
C LEU A 75 -4.67 -10.04 -11.40
N GLY A 76 -3.34 -9.96 -11.38
CA GLY A 76 -2.55 -9.66 -12.56
C GLY A 76 -2.47 -10.83 -13.53
N GLY A 77 -2.33 -12.04 -12.99
CA GLY A 77 -2.28 -13.28 -13.76
C GLY A 77 -2.77 -14.49 -12.97
N PRO A 78 -2.87 -15.67 -13.61
CA PRO A 78 -3.30 -16.91 -12.96
C PRO A 78 -2.27 -17.47 -11.96
N ALA A 79 -1.07 -16.90 -11.89
CA ALA A 79 0.05 -17.35 -11.06
C ALA A 79 0.01 -16.83 -9.60
N ALA A 80 -0.99 -16.02 -9.22
CA ALA A 80 -1.23 -15.61 -7.85
C ALA A 80 -1.75 -16.79 -7.00
N CYS A 81 -0.91 -17.81 -6.81
CA CYS A 81 -1.25 -19.05 -6.10
C CYS A 81 -1.77 -18.75 -4.69
N GLY A 82 -3.01 -19.18 -4.40
CA GLY A 82 -3.60 -19.11 -3.06
C GLY A 82 -4.41 -17.85 -2.75
N VAL A 83 -4.56 -16.93 -3.72
CA VAL A 83 -5.37 -15.71 -3.57
C VAL A 83 -6.36 -15.59 -4.74
N SER A 84 -7.60 -15.25 -4.44
CA SER A 84 -8.69 -15.07 -5.41
C SER A 84 -9.34 -13.69 -5.29
N VAL A 85 -9.96 -13.21 -6.38
CA VAL A 85 -10.82 -12.02 -6.32
C VAL A 85 -11.94 -12.26 -5.31
N GLY A 86 -12.15 -11.28 -4.43
CA GLY A 86 -13.10 -11.35 -3.32
C GLY A 86 -12.52 -11.89 -2.01
N ASP A 87 -11.26 -12.33 -1.98
CA ASP A 87 -10.62 -12.74 -0.74
C ASP A 87 -10.34 -11.54 0.17
N HIS A 88 -10.60 -11.73 1.46
CA HIS A 88 -10.17 -10.84 2.54
C HIS A 88 -8.70 -11.14 2.80
N VAL A 89 -7.84 -10.14 2.62
CA VAL A 89 -6.40 -10.27 2.80
C VAL A 89 -5.83 -9.27 3.79
N VAL A 90 -4.64 -9.59 4.29
CA VAL A 90 -3.72 -8.70 4.98
C VAL A 90 -2.39 -8.63 4.24
N GLY A 91 -1.71 -7.49 4.36
CA GLY A 91 -0.39 -7.29 3.77
C GLY A 91 0.35 -6.13 4.43
N PHE A 92 1.59 -5.93 3.99
CA PHE A 92 2.45 -4.85 4.47
C PHE A 92 3.11 -4.16 3.28
N VAL A 93 3.11 -2.83 3.31
CA VAL A 93 3.81 -2.01 2.30
C VAL A 93 4.81 -1.11 2.99
N ARG A 94 6.06 -1.15 2.54
CA ARG A 94 7.10 -0.26 3.04
C ARG A 94 6.80 1.20 2.74
N SER A 95 7.07 2.07 3.70
CA SER A 95 6.83 3.52 3.63
C SER A 95 7.56 4.17 2.45
N GLN A 96 8.78 3.75 2.11
CA GLN A 96 9.53 4.27 0.95
C GLN A 96 8.89 3.92 -0.41
N SER A 97 8.07 2.88 -0.46
CA SER A 97 7.44 2.38 -1.67
C SER A 97 5.92 2.61 -1.69
N ILE A 98 5.33 3.13 -0.60
CA ILE A 98 3.89 3.32 -0.45
C ILE A 98 3.30 4.16 -1.57
N ARG A 99 4.01 5.19 -2.06
CA ARG A 99 3.54 6.03 -3.18
C ARG A 99 3.50 5.30 -4.53
N GLN A 100 4.27 4.23 -4.70
CA GLN A 100 4.31 3.42 -5.91
C GLN A 100 3.29 2.28 -5.90
N HIS A 101 2.80 1.92 -4.71
CA HIS A 101 1.92 0.78 -4.47
C HIS A 101 0.49 1.23 -4.17
N THR A 102 0.30 2.43 -3.61
CA THR A 102 -1.01 2.99 -3.29
C THR A 102 -1.55 3.80 -4.45
N HIS A 103 -2.77 3.47 -4.87
CA HIS A 103 -3.54 4.20 -5.87
C HIS A 103 -4.84 4.69 -5.25
N VAL A 104 -5.32 5.86 -5.67
CA VAL A 104 -6.63 6.38 -5.28
C VAL A 104 -7.47 6.53 -6.54
N ASP A 105 -8.66 5.93 -6.55
CA ASP A 105 -9.61 6.23 -7.62
C ASP A 105 -10.18 7.64 -7.38
N ASN A 106 -9.83 8.57 -8.26
CA ASN A 106 -10.23 9.98 -8.14
C ASN A 106 -11.76 10.20 -8.18
N LYS A 107 -12.56 9.21 -8.57
CA LYS A 107 -14.03 9.31 -8.61
C LYS A 107 -14.69 8.81 -7.34
N THR A 108 -14.19 7.71 -6.78
CA THR A 108 -14.78 7.07 -5.59
C THR A 108 -14.04 7.42 -4.31
N GLU A 109 -12.86 8.03 -4.42
CA GLU A 109 -11.89 8.27 -3.33
C GLU A 109 -11.45 6.98 -2.62
N GLU A 110 -11.76 5.80 -3.20
CA GLU A 110 -11.35 4.51 -2.69
C GLU A 110 -9.84 4.33 -2.86
N LYS A 111 -9.23 3.71 -1.85
CA LYS A 111 -7.80 3.42 -1.82
C LYS A 111 -7.55 1.99 -2.26
N PHE A 112 -6.56 1.82 -3.11
CA PHE A 112 -6.10 0.53 -3.60
C PHE A 112 -4.63 0.36 -3.30
N ILE A 113 -4.23 -0.86 -2.96
CA ILE A 113 -2.83 -1.24 -2.84
C ILE A 113 -2.55 -2.37 -3.82
N ARG A 114 -1.50 -2.15 -4.61
CA ARG A 114 -0.85 -3.14 -5.46
C ARG A 114 0.28 -3.79 -4.68
N LEU A 115 0.41 -5.11 -4.74
CA LEU A 115 1.52 -5.87 -4.17
C LEU A 115 1.62 -7.25 -4.83
N ASP A 116 2.79 -7.89 -4.73
CA ASP A 116 2.97 -9.28 -5.13
C ASP A 116 2.07 -10.21 -4.30
N ALA A 117 1.43 -11.17 -4.95
CA ALA A 117 0.47 -12.08 -4.31
C ALA A 117 1.08 -12.84 -3.11
N GLU A 118 2.37 -13.15 -3.16
CA GLU A 118 3.09 -13.86 -2.10
C GLU A 118 3.26 -13.07 -0.79
N LEU A 119 3.10 -11.74 -0.87
CA LEU A 119 3.15 -10.82 0.27
C LEU A 119 1.77 -10.60 0.90
N ALA A 120 0.72 -11.15 0.30
CA ALA A 120 -0.64 -11.13 0.83
C ALA A 120 -0.98 -12.44 1.54
N TRP A 121 -1.74 -12.34 2.62
CA TRP A 121 -2.28 -13.49 3.33
C TRP A 121 -3.79 -13.45 3.37
N VAL A 122 -4.43 -14.53 2.94
CA VAL A 122 -5.88 -14.70 3.03
C VAL A 122 -6.25 -14.90 4.49
N VAL A 123 -7.10 -14.01 5.00
CA VAL A 123 -7.69 -14.11 6.32
C VAL A 123 -8.81 -15.16 6.26
N PRO A 124 -8.76 -16.22 7.09
CA PRO A 124 -9.82 -17.22 7.09
C PRO A 124 -11.17 -16.59 7.44
N ARG A 125 -12.21 -16.95 6.67
CA ARG A 125 -13.54 -16.35 6.79
C ARG A 125 -14.08 -16.44 8.22
N GLY A 126 -14.59 -15.31 8.72
CA GLY A 126 -15.24 -15.23 10.04
C GLY A 126 -14.27 -15.26 11.22
N THR A 127 -12.96 -15.14 11.01
CA THR A 127 -11.98 -15.11 12.11
C THR A 127 -11.69 -13.70 12.60
N LEU A 128 -11.38 -12.77 11.71
CA LEU A 128 -11.00 -11.38 12.04
C LEU A 128 -11.77 -10.39 11.18
N SER A 129 -12.07 -9.21 11.74
CA SER A 129 -12.51 -8.04 10.98
C SER A 129 -11.32 -7.44 10.19
N HIS A 130 -11.57 -6.52 9.25
CA HIS A 130 -10.48 -5.80 8.58
C HIS A 130 -9.61 -5.00 9.55
N GLU A 131 -10.21 -4.36 10.55
CA GLU A 131 -9.49 -3.56 11.56
C GLU A 131 -8.60 -4.46 12.43
N ASP A 132 -9.16 -5.55 12.97
CA ASP A 132 -8.40 -6.51 13.79
C ASP A 132 -7.28 -7.16 12.99
N ALA A 133 -7.55 -7.50 11.73
CA ALA A 133 -6.57 -8.13 10.85
C ALA A 133 -5.41 -7.18 10.51
N ALA A 134 -5.67 -5.89 10.26
CA ALA A 134 -4.62 -4.89 10.06
C ALA A 134 -3.81 -4.65 11.35
N GLN A 135 -4.46 -4.60 12.52
CA GLN A 135 -3.80 -4.43 13.81
C GLN A 135 -2.95 -5.63 14.23
N ALA A 136 -3.30 -6.83 13.79
CA ALA A 136 -2.53 -8.04 14.06
C ALA A 136 -1.14 -8.04 13.39
N ARG A 137 -0.89 -7.13 12.42
CA ARG A 137 0.41 -6.94 11.74
C ARG A 137 0.97 -8.20 11.08
N LEU A 138 0.08 -9.12 10.68
CA LEU A 138 0.46 -10.41 10.10
C LEU A 138 1.19 -10.24 8.76
N GLY A 139 0.80 -9.23 7.96
CA GLY A 139 1.48 -8.90 6.70
C GLY A 139 2.96 -8.52 6.91
N ARG A 140 3.27 -7.78 7.98
CA ARG A 140 4.65 -7.42 8.31
C ARG A 140 5.49 -8.64 8.71
N TYR A 141 4.93 -9.62 9.43
CA TYR A 141 5.65 -10.85 9.77
C TYR A 141 6.02 -11.65 8.51
N ARG A 142 5.08 -11.78 7.57
CA ARG A 142 5.33 -12.41 6.26
C ARG A 142 6.45 -11.70 5.49
N TYR A 143 6.42 -10.37 5.47
CA TYR A 143 7.43 -9.56 4.79
C TYR A 143 8.84 -9.68 5.42
N ILE A 144 8.94 -9.68 6.75
CA ILE A 144 10.24 -9.73 7.45
C ILE A 144 10.83 -11.14 7.46
N PHE A 145 9.99 -12.15 7.72
CA PHE A 145 10.45 -13.51 8.02
C PHE A 145 10.21 -14.51 6.89
N GLY A 146 9.46 -14.14 5.84
CA GLY A 146 9.17 -15.03 4.71
C GLY A 146 8.28 -16.23 5.06
N VAL A 147 7.63 -16.23 6.23
CA VAL A 147 6.74 -17.30 6.72
C VAL A 147 5.28 -16.93 6.59
#